data_AF-A0A0Q4H426-F1
#
_entry.id   AF-A0A0Q4H426-F1
#
_cell.length_a   1.000
_cell.length_b   1.000
_cell.length_c   1.000
_cell.angle_alpha   90.00
_cell.angle_beta   90.00
_cell.angle_gamma   90.00
#
_symmetry.space_group_name_H-M   'P 1'
#
loop_
_entity.id
_entity.type
_entity.pdbx_description
1 polymer ?
#
loop_
_entity_poly.entity_id
_entity_poly.type
_entity_poly.pdbx_seq_one_letter_code
_entity_poly.pdbx_strand_id
1 'polypeptide(L)'
;MTMTSSERSELEARAAALRRIVYGTPGGHLSAAAAELETVEAQLRSGSDPTPGPGSDPISGSGPIASPTADPLRAGGLAVIEQVEQIGQHPQVDPAVPDPAVPDQALRDPAPPGAPPGTRRRVLVMVAVAAAIAVVAALGPLRALSEPPRGLEVFDRAPDPSQALMPGNDDILTPASLASVRYIGTEVGYRAWVFRDRGDVCLTLQRENWNGSGTTCVAESDFARSGIRQVVRYEQLRDLARPVGVGPGDGVEFAWTADSTGLEWSMRR
;
A
#
# COMPACT_ATOMS: atom_id res chain seq x y z
N MET A 1 5.07 -40.49 4.34
CA MET A 1 6.36 -40.52 3.63
C MET A 1 7.26 -39.52 4.31
N THR A 2 8.41 -39.95 4.83
CA THR A 2 9.37 -39.05 5.50
C THR A 2 10.20 -38.36 4.42
N MET A 3 10.22 -37.03 4.43
CA MET A 3 11.03 -36.24 3.52
C MET A 3 12.52 -36.47 3.81
N THR A 4 13.32 -36.70 2.79
CA THR A 4 14.77 -36.88 2.96
C THR A 4 15.43 -35.53 3.29
N SER A 5 16.59 -35.58 3.96
CA SER A 5 17.38 -34.38 4.27
C SER A 5 17.74 -33.58 3.01
N SER A 6 18.02 -34.27 1.90
CA SER A 6 18.34 -33.64 0.61
C SER A 6 17.15 -32.87 0.04
N GLU A 7 15.97 -33.50 0.00
CA GLU A 7 14.74 -32.85 -0.50
C GLU A 7 14.36 -31.63 0.35
N ARG A 8 14.56 -31.71 1.67
CA ARG A 8 14.35 -30.57 2.57
C ARG A 8 15.28 -29.41 2.23
N SER A 9 16.57 -29.69 2.05
CA SER A 9 17.55 -28.65 1.70
C SER A 9 17.26 -27.99 0.36
N GLU A 10 16.78 -28.76 -0.63
CA GLU A 10 16.36 -28.21 -1.94
C GLU A 10 15.13 -27.31 -1.81
N LEU A 11 14.12 -27.70 -1.02
CA LEU A 11 12.95 -26.85 -0.76
C LEU A 11 13.33 -25.57 -0.01
N GLU A 12 14.22 -25.63 0.96
CA GLU A 12 14.69 -24.44 1.68
C GLU A 12 15.43 -23.47 0.75
N ALA A 13 16.29 -23.98 -0.15
CA ALA A 13 16.96 -23.17 -1.16
C ALA A 13 15.95 -22.53 -2.16
N ARG A 14 14.94 -23.30 -2.58
CA ARG A 14 13.86 -22.81 -3.46
C ARG A 14 13.02 -21.74 -2.78
N ALA A 15 12.64 -21.93 -1.52
CA ALA A 15 11.92 -20.94 -0.73
C ALA A 15 12.72 -19.63 -0.63
N ALA A 16 14.02 -19.71 -0.37
CA ALA A 16 14.89 -18.53 -0.31
C ALA A 16 15.02 -17.80 -1.66
N ALA A 17 14.97 -18.51 -2.79
CA ALA A 17 14.94 -17.90 -4.12
C ALA A 17 13.59 -17.21 -4.39
N LEU A 18 12.48 -17.87 -4.07
CA LEU A 18 11.13 -17.32 -4.26
C LEU A 18 10.87 -16.08 -3.39
N ARG A 19 11.31 -16.08 -2.12
CA ARG A 19 11.23 -14.90 -1.25
C ARG A 19 11.94 -13.68 -1.84
N ARG A 20 13.09 -13.87 -2.49
CA ARG A 20 13.80 -12.79 -3.18
C ARG A 20 13.00 -12.20 -4.33
N ILE A 21 12.21 -13.01 -5.04
CA ILE A 21 11.35 -12.53 -6.12
C ILE A 21 10.14 -11.80 -5.52
N VAL A 22 9.40 -12.47 -4.64
CA VAL A 22 8.14 -11.98 -4.06
C VAL A 22 8.34 -10.67 -3.31
N TYR A 23 9.40 -10.54 -2.52
CA TYR A 23 9.67 -9.34 -1.71
C TYR A 23 10.68 -8.37 -2.34
N GLY A 24 11.41 -8.79 -3.38
CA GLY A 24 12.43 -7.97 -4.02
C GLY A 24 11.98 -7.27 -5.30
N THR A 25 10.78 -7.54 -5.80
CA THR A 25 10.22 -6.87 -6.99
C THR A 25 8.90 -6.16 -6.69
N PRO A 26 8.66 -4.95 -7.24
CA PRO A 26 7.36 -4.28 -7.14
C PRO A 26 6.24 -5.17 -7.68
N GLY A 27 5.19 -5.39 -6.88
CA GLY A 27 4.08 -6.30 -7.23
C GLY A 27 4.44 -7.79 -7.16
N GLY A 28 5.58 -8.18 -6.58
CA GLY A 28 6.00 -9.58 -6.46
C GLY A 28 5.01 -10.45 -5.70
N HIS A 29 4.21 -9.88 -4.80
CA HIS A 29 3.12 -10.54 -4.09
C HIS A 29 1.91 -10.92 -4.98
N LEU A 30 1.77 -10.30 -6.16
CA LEU A 30 0.75 -10.65 -7.16
C LEU A 30 1.27 -11.63 -8.22
N SER A 31 2.55 -12.00 -8.15
CA SER A 31 3.17 -12.89 -9.13
C SER A 31 2.87 -14.36 -8.85
N ALA A 32 3.02 -15.21 -9.87
CA ALA A 32 2.95 -16.67 -9.70
C ALA A 32 3.98 -17.20 -8.67
N ALA A 33 5.09 -16.49 -8.45
CA ALA A 33 6.09 -16.85 -7.45
C ALA A 33 5.55 -16.78 -6.01
N ALA A 34 4.53 -15.94 -5.74
CA ALA A 34 3.91 -15.84 -4.42
C ALA A 34 3.12 -17.12 -4.07
N ALA A 35 2.31 -17.63 -5.01
CA ALA A 35 1.57 -18.88 -4.83
C ALA A 35 2.50 -20.10 -4.74
N GLU A 36 3.60 -20.09 -5.49
CA GLU A 36 4.62 -21.12 -5.41
C GLU A 36 5.34 -21.10 -4.04
N LEU A 37 5.66 -19.92 -3.53
CA LEU A 37 6.28 -19.75 -2.22
C LEU A 37 5.40 -20.32 -1.11
N GLU A 38 4.10 -20.01 -1.13
CA GLU A 38 3.12 -20.54 -0.16
C GLU A 38 3.10 -22.08 -0.17
N THR A 39 3.12 -22.68 -1.36
CA THR A 39 3.13 -24.15 -1.53
C THR A 39 4.41 -24.77 -0.95
N VAL A 40 5.57 -24.20 -1.25
CA VAL A 40 6.86 -24.68 -0.73
C VAL A 40 6.94 -24.56 0.79
N GLU A 41 6.48 -23.44 1.35
CA GLU A 41 6.46 -23.25 2.81
C GLU A 41 5.48 -24.17 3.52
N ALA A 42 4.34 -24.51 2.89
CA ALA A 42 3.42 -25.50 3.41
C ALA A 42 4.06 -26.90 3.44
N GLN A 43 4.78 -27.29 2.38
CA GLN A 43 5.53 -28.56 2.34
C GLN A 43 6.60 -28.64 3.42
N LEU A 44 7.36 -27.55 3.63
CA LEU A 44 8.36 -27.47 4.69
C LEU A 44 7.73 -27.60 6.10
N ARG A 45 6.55 -27.01 6.33
CA ARG A 45 5.79 -27.18 7.58
C ARG A 45 5.34 -28.64 7.77
N SER A 46 4.73 -29.23 6.75
CA SER A 46 4.26 -30.63 6.81
C SER A 46 5.40 -31.64 6.97
N GLY A 47 6.58 -31.35 6.43
CA GLY A 47 7.78 -32.19 6.59
C GLY A 47 8.52 -32.00 7.91
N SER A 48 8.15 -30.99 8.71
CA SER A 48 8.78 -30.70 10.00
C SER A 48 8.05 -31.30 11.18
N ASP A 49 6.90 -31.94 10.98
CA ASP A 49 6.12 -32.54 12.06
C ASP A 49 6.91 -33.73 12.63
N PRO A 50 7.54 -33.57 13.80
CA PRO A 50 8.32 -34.65 14.38
C PRO A 50 7.30 -35.70 14.80
N THR A 51 7.39 -36.89 14.20
CA THR A 51 6.64 -38.06 14.70
C THR A 51 6.91 -38.14 16.21
N PRO A 52 5.87 -38.08 17.06
CA PRO A 52 6.06 -38.06 18.50
C PRO A 52 6.84 -39.31 18.88
N GLY A 53 8.11 -39.12 19.24
CA GLY A 53 8.98 -40.18 19.69
C GLY A 53 8.36 -40.80 20.95
N PRO A 54 8.24 -42.13 21.04
CA PRO A 54 7.75 -42.76 22.25
C PRO A 54 8.81 -42.62 23.35
N GLY A 55 8.51 -41.87 24.41
CA GLY A 55 9.23 -41.94 25.68
C GLY A 55 10.24 -40.83 25.94
N SER A 56 9.76 -39.67 26.37
CA SER A 56 10.55 -38.77 27.21
C SER A 56 9.64 -38.24 28.30
N ASP A 57 9.76 -38.84 29.49
CA ASP A 57 8.96 -38.50 30.66
C ASP A 57 9.13 -37.02 31.05
N PRO A 58 8.07 -36.34 31.50
CA PRO A 58 8.14 -34.95 31.93
C PRO A 58 8.89 -34.84 33.27
N ILE A 59 10.12 -34.33 33.24
CA ILE A 59 10.82 -33.88 34.44
C ILE A 59 10.09 -32.62 34.95
N SER A 60 9.29 -32.81 36.00
CA SER A 60 8.79 -31.75 36.87
C SER A 60 9.97 -31.09 37.58
N GLY A 61 10.36 -29.90 37.12
CA GLY A 61 11.33 -29.03 37.76
C GLY A 61 10.71 -27.69 38.09
N SER A 62 10.05 -27.59 39.24
CA SER A 62 9.61 -26.33 39.84
C SER A 62 10.82 -25.56 40.36
N GLY A 63 11.12 -24.42 39.74
CA GLY A 63 12.07 -23.42 40.24
C GLY A 63 11.41 -22.03 40.26
N PRO A 64 11.51 -21.26 41.36
CA PRO A 64 10.85 -19.96 41.48
C PRO A 64 11.54 -18.89 40.61
N ILE A 65 10.71 -18.15 39.88
CA ILE A 65 11.09 -17.05 39.00
C ILE A 65 11.38 -15.80 39.86
N ALA A 66 12.64 -15.36 39.89
CA ALA A 66 13.00 -14.06 40.42
C ALA A 66 12.54 -12.97 39.45
N SER A 67 11.71 -12.05 39.94
CA SER A 67 11.26 -10.86 39.22
C SER A 67 12.41 -9.84 39.14
N PRO A 68 12.82 -9.35 37.95
CA PRO A 68 13.61 -8.15 37.87
C PRO A 68 12.69 -6.92 37.95
N THR A 69 12.88 -6.19 39.03
CA THR A 69 12.29 -4.89 39.37
C THR A 69 12.44 -3.88 38.25
N ALA A 70 11.37 -3.13 38.01
CA ALA A 70 11.29 -2.00 37.08
C ALA A 70 12.29 -0.89 37.43
N ASP A 71 12.94 -0.37 36.40
CA ASP A 71 13.74 0.86 36.45
C ASP A 71 12.96 1.97 35.74
N PRO A 72 12.43 2.98 36.45
CA PRO A 72 11.86 4.16 35.84
C PRO A 72 12.91 5.28 35.88
N LEU A 73 13.39 5.75 34.72
CA LEU A 73 13.89 7.12 34.47
C LEU A 73 14.73 7.15 33.19
N ARG A 74 14.15 7.68 32.10
CA ARG A 74 14.79 8.82 31.40
C ARG A 74 13.82 9.53 30.48
N ALA A 75 13.40 10.70 30.94
CA ALA A 75 12.96 11.80 30.11
C ALA A 75 14.13 12.36 29.28
N GLY A 76 13.78 12.91 28.11
CA GLY A 76 14.57 13.94 27.44
C GLY A 76 15.16 13.53 26.11
N GLY A 77 14.69 14.17 25.03
CA GLY A 77 15.41 14.15 23.77
C GLY A 77 14.58 14.48 22.54
N LEU A 78 14.12 15.73 22.43
CA LEU A 78 13.71 16.36 21.18
C LEU A 78 14.67 15.99 20.04
N ALA A 79 14.18 15.33 18.99
CA ALA A 79 14.82 15.36 17.70
C ALA A 79 14.08 16.40 16.85
N VAL A 80 14.67 17.59 16.82
CA VAL A 80 14.36 18.67 15.90
C VAL A 80 14.54 18.15 14.47
N ILE A 81 13.52 18.34 13.65
CA ILE A 81 13.56 18.08 12.20
C ILE A 81 14.45 19.17 11.60
N GLU A 82 15.62 18.78 11.11
CA GLU A 82 16.49 19.66 10.33
C GLU A 82 15.84 19.86 8.95
N GLN A 83 15.25 21.04 8.76
CA GLN A 83 14.83 21.57 7.46
C GLN A 83 16.07 21.70 6.57
N VAL A 84 16.21 20.82 5.59
CA VAL A 84 17.10 21.05 4.45
C VAL A 84 16.30 21.77 3.38
N GLU A 85 16.48 23.09 3.38
CA GLU A 85 16.24 23.97 2.25
C GLU A 85 17.23 23.60 1.13
N GLN A 86 16.75 22.99 0.04
CA GLN A 86 17.56 22.89 -1.17
C GLN A 86 16.79 23.32 -2.41
N ILE A 87 17.21 24.51 -2.84
CA ILE A 87 16.90 25.24 -4.04
C ILE A 87 17.25 24.38 -5.26
N GLY A 88 16.26 24.09 -6.09
CA GLY A 88 16.41 23.37 -7.36
C GLY A 88 15.48 23.96 -8.41
N GLN A 89 15.95 25.02 -9.08
CA GLN A 89 15.34 25.65 -10.24
C GLN A 89 14.95 24.61 -11.29
N HIS A 90 13.66 24.50 -11.60
CA HIS A 90 13.19 23.82 -12.80
C HIS A 90 13.27 24.78 -14.00
N PRO A 91 13.77 24.33 -15.17
CA PRO A 91 13.60 25.06 -16.41
C PRO A 91 12.10 25.13 -16.76
N GLN A 92 11.59 26.33 -17.01
CA GLN A 92 10.31 26.54 -17.68
C GLN A 92 10.36 25.87 -19.06
N VAL A 93 9.56 24.83 -19.25
CA VAL A 93 9.20 24.32 -20.57
C VAL A 93 7.83 24.90 -20.90
N ASP A 94 7.79 25.80 -21.89
CA ASP A 94 6.57 26.34 -22.46
C ASP A 94 5.65 25.20 -22.93
N PRO A 95 4.37 25.17 -22.51
CA PRO A 95 3.40 24.30 -23.15
C PRO A 95 3.06 24.86 -24.53
N ALA A 96 3.63 24.26 -25.57
CA ALA A 96 3.15 24.41 -26.93
C ALA A 96 1.68 23.97 -26.98
N VAL A 97 0.80 24.94 -27.19
CA VAL A 97 -0.64 24.77 -27.44
C VAL A 97 -0.83 23.95 -28.71
N PRO A 98 -1.45 22.74 -28.67
CA PRO A 98 -1.94 22.10 -29.87
C PRO A 98 -3.29 22.73 -30.23
N ASP A 99 -3.29 23.39 -31.37
CA ASP A 99 -4.44 23.88 -32.12
C ASP A 99 -5.54 22.79 -32.21
N PRO A 100 -6.83 23.10 -31.97
CA PRO A 100 -7.90 22.15 -32.22
C PRO A 100 -8.05 21.91 -33.73
N ALA A 101 -7.50 20.80 -34.20
CA ALA A 101 -7.75 20.30 -35.54
C ALA A 101 -9.26 20.00 -35.70
N VAL A 102 -9.94 20.90 -36.40
CA VAL A 102 -11.27 20.72 -36.98
C VAL A 102 -11.16 19.66 -38.08
N PRO A 103 -11.84 18.50 -37.99
CA PRO A 103 -12.01 17.66 -39.15
C PRO A 103 -13.08 18.28 -40.06
N ASP A 104 -12.56 18.70 -41.19
CA ASP A 104 -13.17 19.11 -42.44
C ASP A 104 -14.39 18.25 -42.84
N GLN A 105 -15.49 18.94 -43.09
CA GLN A 105 -16.67 18.39 -43.73
C GLN A 105 -16.44 18.29 -45.24
N ALA A 106 -16.00 17.14 -45.76
CA ALA A 106 -16.22 16.82 -47.17
C ALA A 106 -15.96 15.34 -47.50
N LEU A 107 -17.01 14.53 -47.58
CA LEU A 107 -17.32 13.87 -48.85
C LEU A 107 -18.78 13.38 -48.83
N ARG A 108 -19.61 14.11 -49.57
CA ARG A 108 -20.91 13.65 -50.04
C ARG A 108 -20.68 12.58 -51.10
N ASP A 109 -21.40 11.47 -51.00
CA ASP A 109 -21.78 10.68 -52.17
C ASP A 109 -23.28 10.33 -52.12
N PRO A 110 -23.95 10.23 -53.29
CA PRO A 110 -25.38 10.35 -53.42
C PRO A 110 -26.14 9.06 -53.10
N ALA A 111 -27.34 9.25 -52.56
CA ALA A 111 -28.31 8.21 -52.26
C ALA A 111 -28.83 7.48 -53.53
N PRO A 112 -29.15 6.18 -53.46
CA PRO A 112 -30.09 5.55 -54.38
C PRO A 112 -31.54 5.90 -53.99
N PRO A 113 -32.46 6.00 -54.96
CA PRO A 113 -33.83 6.38 -54.70
C PRO A 113 -34.69 5.18 -54.26
N GLY A 114 -35.59 5.43 -53.31
CA GLY A 114 -36.82 4.66 -53.19
C GLY A 114 -36.98 3.79 -51.96
N ALA A 115 -37.49 4.38 -50.87
CA ALA A 115 -38.55 3.78 -50.05
C ALA A 115 -39.06 4.84 -49.05
N PRO A 116 -40.38 5.06 -48.88
CA PRO A 116 -40.88 5.99 -47.89
C PRO A 116 -40.62 5.44 -46.47
N PRO A 117 -39.80 6.11 -45.63
CA PRO A 117 -39.54 5.61 -44.28
C PRO A 117 -40.58 6.19 -43.33
N GLY A 118 -41.49 5.32 -42.87
CA GLY A 118 -42.46 5.65 -41.83
C GLY A 118 -41.79 6.23 -40.58
N THR A 119 -42.47 7.22 -39.99
CA THR A 119 -42.15 7.98 -38.77
C THR A 119 -41.65 7.11 -37.60
N ARG A 120 -41.99 5.82 -37.58
CA ARG A 120 -41.56 4.83 -36.58
C ARG A 120 -40.04 4.62 -36.50
N ARG A 121 -39.29 4.73 -37.60
CA ARG A 121 -37.85 4.42 -37.60
C ARG A 121 -37.00 5.52 -36.95
N ARG A 122 -37.42 6.79 -37.05
CA ARG A 122 -36.76 7.93 -36.39
C ARG A 122 -37.00 7.96 -34.88
N VAL A 123 -38.19 7.53 -34.43
CA VAL A 123 -38.52 7.42 -33.00
C VAL A 123 -37.67 6.33 -32.33
N LEU A 124 -37.48 5.17 -32.98
CA LEU A 124 -36.67 4.08 -32.42
C LEU A 124 -35.19 4.46 -32.23
N VAL A 125 -34.60 5.21 -33.16
CA VAL A 125 -33.20 5.67 -33.04
C VAL A 125 -33.03 6.67 -31.90
N MET A 126 -33.96 7.61 -31.73
CA MET A 126 -33.94 8.56 -30.61
C MET A 126 -34.10 7.86 -29.25
N VAL A 127 -34.97 6.86 -29.17
CA VAL A 127 -35.17 6.06 -27.94
C VAL A 127 -33.90 5.26 -27.59
N ALA A 128 -33.21 4.70 -28.59
CA ALA A 128 -31.96 3.97 -28.36
C ALA A 128 -30.83 4.87 -27.82
N VAL A 129 -30.68 6.09 -28.35
CA VAL A 129 -29.69 7.05 -27.85
C VAL A 129 -30.02 7.54 -26.44
N ALA A 130 -31.29 7.85 -26.16
CA ALA A 130 -31.73 8.24 -24.83
C ALA A 130 -31.53 7.10 -23.80
N ALA A 131 -31.80 5.85 -24.19
CA ALA A 131 -31.55 4.68 -23.36
C ALA A 131 -30.04 4.47 -23.08
N ALA A 132 -29.18 4.66 -24.09
CA ALA A 132 -27.73 4.56 -23.91
C ALA A 132 -27.19 5.63 -22.95
N ILE A 133 -27.67 6.88 -23.06
CA ILE A 133 -27.29 7.98 -22.15
C ILE A 133 -27.79 7.70 -20.72
N ALA A 134 -29.01 7.17 -20.56
CA ALA A 134 -29.56 6.80 -19.27
C ALA A 134 -28.76 5.67 -18.58
N VAL A 135 -28.29 4.69 -19.36
CA VAL A 135 -27.43 3.59 -18.84
C VAL A 135 -26.08 4.12 -18.38
N VAL A 136 -25.45 5.04 -19.12
CA VAL A 136 -24.17 5.66 -18.71
C VAL A 136 -24.34 6.53 -17.45
N ALA A 137 -25.43 7.31 -17.36
CA ALA A 137 -25.74 8.12 -16.19
C ALA A 137 -26.05 7.29 -14.93
N ALA A 138 -26.65 6.10 -15.10
CA ALA A 138 -26.92 5.18 -14.00
C ALA A 138 -25.68 4.39 -13.54
N LEU A 139 -24.70 4.15 -14.43
CA LEU A 139 -23.48 3.39 -14.12
C LEU A 139 -22.29 4.25 -13.68
N GLY A 140 -22.28 5.55 -14.00
CA GLY A 140 -21.25 6.51 -13.56
C GLY A 140 -20.98 6.51 -12.05
N PRO A 141 -22.00 6.55 -11.18
CA PRO A 141 -21.84 6.50 -9.73
C PRO A 141 -21.19 5.19 -9.23
N LEU A 142 -21.41 4.07 -9.93
CA LEU A 142 -20.85 2.77 -9.54
C LEU A 142 -19.36 2.66 -9.91
N ARG A 143 -18.89 3.36 -10.95
CA ARG A 143 -17.45 3.42 -11.27
C ARG A 143 -16.66 4.24 -10.26
N ALA A 144 -17.23 5.34 -9.75
CA ALA A 144 -16.63 6.12 -8.67
C ALA A 144 -16.47 5.31 -7.38
N LEU A 145 -17.30 4.28 -7.16
CA LEU A 145 -17.15 3.34 -6.05
C LEU A 145 -16.09 2.26 -6.30
N SER A 146 -15.70 2.02 -7.57
CA SER A 146 -14.72 1.00 -7.93
C SER A 146 -13.27 1.50 -7.95
N GLU A 147 -13.06 2.81 -8.10
CA GLU A 147 -11.71 3.35 -8.02
C GLU A 147 -11.23 3.36 -6.56
N PRO A 148 -9.98 2.95 -6.29
CA PRO A 148 -9.37 3.13 -4.98
C PRO A 148 -9.36 4.64 -4.61
N PRO A 149 -9.59 4.99 -3.34
CA PRO A 149 -9.59 6.39 -2.93
C PRO A 149 -8.17 6.94 -3.05
N ARG A 150 -8.03 8.20 -3.46
CA ARG A 150 -6.72 8.85 -3.61
C ARG A 150 -6.49 9.87 -2.52
N GLY A 151 -5.28 9.90 -1.96
CA GLY A 151 -4.88 10.87 -0.95
C GLY A 151 -5.95 11.06 0.13
N LEU A 152 -6.46 12.28 0.29
CA LEU A 152 -7.42 12.62 1.34
C LEU A 152 -8.80 11.99 1.19
N GLU A 153 -9.17 11.49 0.01
CA GLU A 153 -10.45 10.79 -0.22
C GLU A 153 -10.58 9.52 0.65
N VAL A 154 -9.46 9.02 1.18
CA VAL A 154 -9.46 7.89 2.11
C VAL A 154 -10.29 8.19 3.37
N PHE A 155 -10.37 9.46 3.78
CA PHE A 155 -11.11 9.89 4.97
C PHE A 155 -12.62 10.00 4.73
N ASP A 156 -13.06 10.10 3.47
CA ASP A 156 -14.48 10.15 3.11
C ASP A 156 -15.15 8.77 3.23
N ARG A 157 -14.35 7.70 3.29
CA ARG A 157 -14.83 6.34 3.55
C ARG A 157 -14.95 6.09 5.05
N ALA A 158 -15.95 5.31 5.43
CA ALA A 158 -16.08 4.85 6.80
C ALA A 158 -14.83 4.06 7.24
N PRO A 159 -14.38 4.20 8.50
CA PRO A 159 -13.28 3.38 9.01
C PRO A 159 -13.66 1.90 8.94
N ASP A 160 -12.76 1.08 8.41
CA ASP A 160 -12.87 -0.36 8.54
C ASP A 160 -12.38 -0.76 9.95
N PRO A 161 -13.26 -1.26 10.84
CA PRO A 161 -12.88 -1.61 12.21
C PRO A 161 -11.79 -2.69 12.28
N SER A 162 -11.64 -3.52 11.24
CA SER A 162 -10.57 -4.53 11.18
C SER A 162 -9.20 -3.93 10.88
N GLN A 163 -9.16 -2.70 10.34
CA GLN A 163 -7.95 -2.02 9.90
C GLN A 163 -7.62 -0.76 10.70
N ALA A 164 -8.60 -0.22 11.44
CA ALA A 164 -8.45 1.01 12.22
C ALA A 164 -7.60 0.86 13.49
N LEU A 165 -7.28 -0.37 13.89
CA LEU A 165 -6.44 -0.65 15.05
C LEU A 165 -4.97 -0.43 14.67
N MET A 166 -4.37 0.61 15.25
CA MET A 166 -2.94 0.89 15.17
C MET A 166 -2.29 0.31 16.44
N PRO A 167 -1.66 -0.87 16.38
CA PRO A 167 -1.20 -1.57 17.57
C PRO A 167 -0.37 -0.68 18.50
N GLY A 168 -0.85 -0.49 19.74
CA GLY A 168 -0.12 0.25 20.79
C GLY A 168 -0.21 1.77 20.73
N ASN A 169 -0.96 2.36 19.79
CA ASN A 169 -1.12 3.81 19.68
C ASN A 169 -2.53 4.32 20.06
N ASP A 170 -3.45 3.41 20.37
CA ASP A 170 -4.85 3.76 20.67
C ASP A 170 -4.99 4.68 21.88
N ASP A 171 -4.08 4.57 22.87
CA ASP A 171 -4.10 5.38 24.09
C ASP A 171 -3.51 6.80 23.90
N ILE A 172 -2.82 7.06 22.78
CA ILE A 172 -2.12 8.33 22.52
C ILE A 172 -2.99 9.28 21.69
N LEU A 173 -3.84 8.72 20.82
CA LEU A 173 -4.65 9.48 19.89
C LEU A 173 -5.92 10.02 20.56
N THR A 174 -6.34 11.23 20.17
CA THR A 174 -7.64 11.74 20.60
C THR A 174 -8.77 10.92 19.99
N PRO A 175 -9.98 10.88 20.59
CA PRO A 175 -11.12 10.18 19.99
C PRO A 175 -11.44 10.65 18.56
N ALA A 176 -11.25 11.94 18.26
CA ALA A 176 -11.43 12.49 16.92
C ALA A 176 -10.38 11.96 15.94
N SER A 177 -9.11 11.90 16.38
CA SER A 177 -8.02 11.32 15.58
C SER A 177 -8.26 9.84 15.30
N LEU A 178 -8.64 9.06 16.32
CA LEU A 178 -8.96 7.63 16.19
C LEU A 178 -10.07 7.36 15.17
N ALA A 179 -11.14 8.16 15.17
CA ALA A 179 -12.24 8.01 14.21
C ALA A 179 -11.80 8.23 12.74
N SER A 180 -10.70 8.96 12.54
CA SER A 180 -10.13 9.26 11.22
C SER A 180 -9.04 8.28 10.77
N VAL A 181 -8.64 7.31 11.61
CA VAL A 181 -7.58 6.36 11.24
C VAL A 181 -8.00 5.52 10.04
N ARG A 182 -7.14 5.44 9.04
CA ARG A 182 -7.29 4.62 7.83
C ARG A 182 -5.99 3.88 7.56
N TYR A 183 -6.09 2.60 7.28
CA TYR A 183 -4.96 1.82 6.80
C TYR A 183 -4.79 2.05 5.29
N ILE A 184 -3.56 2.29 4.84
CA ILE A 184 -3.27 2.62 3.42
C ILE A 184 -2.33 1.63 2.73
N GLY A 185 -1.85 0.60 3.45
CA GLY A 185 -1.08 -0.49 2.85
C GLY A 185 0.08 -0.99 3.71
N THR A 186 0.74 -2.04 3.19
CA THR A 186 2.00 -2.57 3.69
C THR A 186 3.03 -2.48 2.59
N GLU A 187 4.20 -1.93 2.87
CA GLU A 187 5.34 -1.96 1.97
C GLU A 187 6.64 -2.18 2.73
N VAL A 188 7.54 -2.98 2.18
CA VAL A 188 8.91 -3.17 2.71
C VAL A 188 8.92 -3.55 4.22
N GLY A 189 7.94 -4.35 4.67
CA GLY A 189 7.81 -4.77 6.07
C GLY A 189 7.29 -3.68 7.03
N TYR A 190 6.72 -2.61 6.49
CA TYR A 190 6.03 -1.55 7.24
C TYR A 190 4.55 -1.52 6.88
N ARG A 191 3.71 -1.44 7.91
CA ARG A 191 2.29 -1.12 7.79
C ARG A 191 2.10 0.38 7.94
N ALA A 192 1.25 0.96 7.11
CA ALA A 192 0.98 2.40 7.12
C ALA A 192 -0.47 2.71 7.46
N TRP A 193 -0.64 3.66 8.37
CA TRP A 193 -1.92 4.27 8.69
C TRP A 193 -1.83 5.77 8.52
N VAL A 194 -2.95 6.37 8.16
CA VAL A 194 -3.12 7.82 8.07
C VAL A 194 -4.29 8.25 8.93
N PHE A 195 -4.21 9.44 9.48
CA PHE A 195 -5.26 10.02 10.32
C PHE A 195 -5.16 11.54 10.29
N ARG A 196 -6.22 12.22 10.74
CA ARG A 196 -6.24 13.66 10.94
C ARG A 196 -6.08 13.97 12.42
N ASP A 197 -5.22 14.93 12.76
CA ASP A 197 -5.13 15.49 14.11
C ASP A 197 -5.09 17.00 14.03
N ARG A 198 -6.06 17.68 14.64
CA ARG A 198 -6.11 19.16 14.77
C ARG A 198 -5.89 19.94 13.45
N GLY A 199 -6.32 19.38 12.32
CA GLY A 199 -6.18 20.00 10.98
C GLY A 199 -4.93 19.57 10.21
N ASP A 200 -4.05 18.80 10.84
CA ASP A 200 -2.92 18.14 10.19
C ASP A 200 -3.31 16.76 9.67
N VAL A 201 -2.61 16.34 8.62
CA VAL A 201 -2.67 15.01 8.05
C VAL A 201 -1.41 14.27 8.50
N CYS A 202 -1.59 13.14 9.17
CA CYS A 202 -0.51 12.35 9.73
C CYS A 202 -0.39 11.00 9.01
N LEU A 203 0.84 10.56 8.79
CA LEU A 203 1.21 9.22 8.35
C LEU A 203 1.99 8.55 9.48
N THR A 204 1.55 7.37 9.91
CA THR A 204 2.30 6.50 10.81
C THR A 204 2.75 5.26 10.06
N LEU A 205 4.06 5.02 10.07
CA LEU A 205 4.66 3.76 9.65
C LEU A 205 4.98 2.92 10.87
N GLN A 206 4.45 1.70 10.96
CA GLN A 206 4.78 0.73 11.99
C GLN A 206 5.44 -0.49 11.36
N ARG A 207 6.46 -1.02 12.03
CA ARG A 207 7.15 -2.23 11.58
C ARG A 207 6.30 -3.47 11.85
N GLU A 208 6.23 -4.38 10.88
CA GLU A 208 5.66 -5.70 11.10
C GLU A 208 6.54 -6.46 12.11
N ASN A 209 5.93 -6.86 13.24
CA ASN A 209 6.56 -7.62 14.34
C ASN A 209 7.41 -6.84 15.35
N TRP A 210 7.31 -5.50 15.45
CA TRP A 210 8.04 -4.76 16.49
C TRP A 210 7.34 -3.50 16.99
N ASN A 211 7.59 -3.16 18.26
CA ASN A 211 7.35 -1.83 18.82
C ASN A 211 8.31 -0.81 18.20
N GLY A 212 7.93 -0.27 17.05
CA GLY A 212 8.62 0.83 16.40
C GLY A 212 7.68 1.46 15.40
N SER A 213 7.22 2.67 15.72
CA SER A 213 6.43 3.51 14.84
C SER A 213 7.10 4.87 14.66
N GLY A 214 7.02 5.41 13.45
CA GLY A 214 7.37 6.80 13.20
C GLY A 214 6.14 7.50 12.62
N THR A 215 5.76 8.62 13.22
CA THR A 215 4.63 9.43 12.77
C THR A 215 5.14 10.76 12.22
N THR A 216 4.71 11.11 11.02
CA THR A 216 4.99 12.38 10.37
C THR A 216 3.67 13.08 10.08
N CYS A 217 3.50 14.31 10.56
CA CYS A 217 2.31 15.12 10.33
C CYS A 217 2.67 16.37 9.53
N VAL A 218 1.79 16.76 8.63
CA VAL A 218 1.89 18.01 7.85
C VAL A 218 0.53 18.67 7.79
N ALA A 219 0.49 19.99 7.59
CA ALA A 219 -0.78 20.68 7.36
C ALA A 219 -1.47 20.13 6.10
N GLU A 220 -2.80 20.12 6.07
CA GLU A 220 -3.57 19.64 4.91
C GLU A 220 -3.18 20.35 3.60
N SER A 221 -2.88 21.65 3.65
CA SER A 221 -2.38 22.41 2.50
C SER A 221 -0.99 21.97 2.04
N ASP A 222 -0.14 21.50 2.95
CA ASP A 222 1.19 20.98 2.60
C ASP A 222 1.06 19.58 2.00
N PHE A 223 0.17 18.74 2.55
CA PHE A 223 -0.17 17.45 1.97
C PHE A 223 -0.61 17.59 0.51
N ALA A 224 -1.51 18.54 0.21
CA ALA A 224 -1.98 18.76 -1.15
C ALA A 224 -0.87 19.17 -2.13
N ARG A 225 0.21 19.79 -1.64
CA ARG A 225 1.34 20.24 -2.48
C ARG A 225 2.41 19.17 -2.66
N SER A 226 2.77 18.44 -1.60
CA SER A 226 3.95 17.55 -1.61
C SER A 226 3.68 16.13 -1.11
N GLY A 227 2.50 15.87 -0.55
CA GLY A 227 2.23 14.66 0.23
C GLY A 227 3.05 14.61 1.53
N ILE A 228 3.06 13.43 2.15
CA ILE A 228 3.97 13.09 3.26
C ILE A 228 5.03 12.14 2.75
N ARG A 229 6.29 12.41 3.10
CA ARG A 229 7.43 11.55 2.80
C ARG A 229 8.16 11.21 4.08
N GLN A 230 8.54 9.95 4.25
CA GLN A 230 9.27 9.49 5.41
C GLN A 230 10.38 8.54 4.98
N VAL A 231 11.61 8.86 5.38
CA VAL A 231 12.78 8.03 5.06
C VAL A 231 13.09 7.11 6.22
N VAL A 232 13.22 5.82 5.92
CA VAL A 232 13.74 4.80 6.81
C VAL A 232 15.14 4.43 6.33
N ARG A 233 16.15 4.70 7.16
CA ARG A 233 17.55 4.45 6.80
C ARG A 233 17.91 2.97 6.86
N TYR A 234 18.97 2.59 6.16
CA TYR A 234 19.52 1.23 6.14
C TYR A 234 19.64 0.59 7.53
N GLU A 235 20.08 1.35 8.54
CA GLU A 235 20.29 0.85 9.91
C GLU A 235 18.98 0.55 10.65
N GLN A 236 17.89 1.16 10.21
CA GLN A 236 16.54 0.95 10.73
C GLN A 236 15.84 -0.22 10.00
N LEU A 237 16.28 -0.55 8.79
CA LEU A 237 15.85 -1.71 8.03
C LEU A 237 16.56 -2.97 8.53
N ARG A 238 15.82 -3.87 9.18
CA ARG A 238 16.34 -5.21 9.54
C ARG A 238 16.49 -6.09 8.30
N ASP A 239 17.36 -7.09 8.40
CA ASP A 239 17.78 -7.91 7.26
C ASP A 239 16.64 -8.58 6.48
N LEU A 240 15.52 -8.93 7.14
CA LEU A 240 14.36 -9.56 6.49
C LEU A 240 13.49 -8.59 5.67
N ALA A 241 13.54 -7.29 5.97
CA ALA A 241 12.73 -6.26 5.33
C ALA A 241 13.56 -5.37 4.39
N ARG A 242 14.87 -5.63 4.25
CA ARG A 242 15.76 -4.79 3.46
C ARG A 242 15.59 -5.10 1.97
N PRO A 243 15.16 -4.13 1.13
CA PRO A 243 15.13 -4.34 -0.31
C PRO A 243 16.51 -4.63 -0.86
N VAL A 244 16.56 -5.42 -1.94
CA VAL A 244 17.81 -5.73 -2.62
C VAL A 244 18.44 -4.45 -3.17
N GLY A 245 19.72 -4.24 -2.88
CA GLY A 245 20.48 -3.09 -3.37
C GLY A 245 20.52 -1.89 -2.43
N VAL A 246 19.82 -1.93 -1.29
CA VAL A 246 19.96 -0.94 -0.22
C VAL A 246 21.18 -1.31 0.63
N GLY A 247 22.23 -0.50 0.58
CA GLY A 247 23.46 -0.65 1.36
C GLY A 247 23.58 0.37 2.49
N PRO A 248 24.66 0.31 3.29
CA PRO A 248 24.95 1.31 4.31
C PRO A 248 24.99 2.72 3.72
N GLY A 249 24.26 3.66 4.32
CA GLY A 249 24.10 5.02 3.81
C GLY A 249 22.84 5.25 2.96
N ASP A 250 22.25 4.20 2.39
CA ASP A 250 20.99 4.29 1.65
C ASP A 250 19.78 4.30 2.61
N GLY A 251 18.60 4.57 2.05
CA GLY A 251 17.33 4.44 2.74
C GLY A 251 16.18 4.07 1.81
N VAL A 252 15.04 3.77 2.42
CA VAL A 252 13.76 3.61 1.72
C VAL A 252 12.92 4.84 2.06
N GLU A 253 12.53 5.59 1.04
CA GLU A 253 11.58 6.68 1.18
C GLU A 253 10.18 6.14 0.92
N PHE A 254 9.33 6.22 1.93
CA PHE A 254 7.90 6.01 1.81
C PHE A 254 7.23 7.33 1.48
N ALA A 255 6.28 7.30 0.56
CA ALA A 255 5.52 8.46 0.13
C ALA A 255 4.03 8.16 0.14
N TRP A 256 3.25 9.16 0.53
CA TRP A 256 1.80 9.17 0.35
C TRP A 256 1.37 10.56 -0.08
N THR A 257 0.86 10.68 -1.30
CA THR A 257 0.56 11.95 -1.95
C THR A 257 -0.93 12.09 -2.25
N ALA A 258 -1.34 13.26 -2.77
CA ALA A 258 -2.72 13.51 -3.18
C ALA A 258 -3.21 12.52 -4.26
N ASP A 259 -2.32 12.06 -5.13
CA ASP A 259 -2.65 11.13 -6.23
C ASP A 259 -2.49 9.66 -5.84
N SER A 260 -1.86 9.38 -4.69
CA SER A 260 -1.55 8.02 -4.25
C SER A 260 -2.82 7.28 -3.83
N THR A 261 -3.01 6.08 -4.37
CA THR A 261 -4.10 5.16 -3.96
C THR A 261 -3.74 4.31 -2.73
N GLY A 262 -2.51 4.43 -2.24
CA GLY A 262 -1.96 3.66 -1.12
C GLY A 262 -0.56 4.15 -0.74
N LEU A 263 0.16 3.36 0.04
CA LEU A 263 1.56 3.63 0.38
C LEU A 263 2.47 3.34 -0.81
N GLU A 264 3.28 4.32 -1.21
CA GLU A 264 4.32 4.16 -2.23
C GLU A 264 5.70 4.14 -1.58
N TRP A 265 6.69 3.53 -2.25
CA TRP A 265 8.06 3.57 -1.78
C TRP A 265 9.07 3.64 -2.92
N SER A 266 10.25 4.17 -2.60
CA SER A 266 11.40 4.21 -3.50
C SER A 266 12.71 4.11 -2.72
N MET A 267 13.78 3.70 -3.40
CA MET A 267 15.12 3.74 -2.82
C MET A 267 15.68 5.16 -2.88
N ARG A 268 16.31 5.60 -1.79
CA ARG A 268 17.03 6.86 -1.68
C ARG A 268 18.50 6.56 -1.43
N ARG A 269 19.37 7.04 -2.32
CA ARG A 269 20.83 6.94 -2.22
C ARG A 269 21.42 8.25 -1.70
#